data_AF-A0A3C0RXA9-F1
#
_entry.id   AF-A0A3C0RXA9-F1
#
_cell.length_a   1.000
_cell.length_b   1.000
_cell.length_c   1.000
_cell.angle_alpha   90.00
_cell.angle_beta   90.00
_cell.angle_gamma   90.00
#
_symmetry.space_group_name_H-M   'P 1'
#
loop_
_entity.id
_entity.type
_entity.pdbx_description
1 polymer ?
#
loop_
_entity_poly.entity_id
_entity_poly.type
_entity_poly.pdbx_seq_one_letter_code
_entity_poly.pdbx_strand_id
1 'polypeptide(L)'
;MMTWTIPDLEKCYREMERVLKPGGKLINLDADFGKTVFSTERHDECSSGAIDQINDIKSALDISAHPRPAKDVELLEAVGFGSIEVDMDAQNRILELPFETEGLFMLEAIKK
;
A
#
# COMPACT_ATOMS: atom_id res chain seq x y z
N MET A 1 -1.93 -2.50 -8.74
CA MET A 1 -3.12 -2.09 -7.96
C MET A 1 -2.63 -1.18 -6.85
N MET A 2 -3.31 -0.08 -6.55
CA MET A 2 -2.88 0.90 -5.54
C MET A 2 -3.68 0.67 -4.27
N THR A 3 -3.11 -0.04 -3.29
CA THR A 3 -3.89 -0.41 -2.09
C THR A 3 -4.18 0.79 -1.19
N TRP A 4 -3.37 1.85 -1.28
CA TRP A 4 -3.59 3.11 -0.57
C TRP A 4 -4.81 3.92 -1.04
N THR A 5 -5.43 3.57 -2.17
CA THR A 5 -6.65 4.25 -2.68
C THR A 5 -7.95 3.48 -2.37
N ILE A 6 -7.89 2.38 -1.62
CA ILE A 6 -9.02 1.50 -1.39
C ILE A 6 -9.78 1.94 -0.13
N PRO A 7 -11.09 2.27 -0.21
CA PRO A 7 -11.86 2.72 0.96
C PRO A 7 -12.08 1.66 2.04
N ASP A 8 -12.20 0.40 1.63
CA ASP A 8 -12.40 -0.76 2.51
C ASP A 8 -11.35 -1.82 2.18
N LEU A 9 -10.14 -1.62 2.73
CA LEU A 9 -8.99 -2.45 2.41
C LEU A 9 -9.13 -3.87 2.96
N GLU A 10 -9.78 -4.04 4.12
CA GLU A 10 -10.04 -5.36 4.69
C GLU A 10 -10.93 -6.21 3.77
N LYS A 11 -12.05 -5.64 3.28
CA LYS A 11 -12.90 -6.33 2.31
C LYS A 11 -12.15 -6.65 1.02
N CYS A 12 -11.30 -5.75 0.57
CA CYS A 12 -10.47 -5.96 -0.61
C CYS A 12 -9.52 -7.16 -0.42
N TYR A 13 -8.81 -7.22 0.71
CA TYR A 13 -7.95 -8.36 1.06
C TYR A 13 -8.73 -9.66 1.22
N ARG A 14 -9.95 -9.61 1.74
CA ARG A 14 -10.83 -10.78 1.84
C ARG A 14 -11.20 -11.35 0.46
N GLU A 15 -11.47 -10.50 -0.52
CA GLU A 15 -11.72 -10.97 -1.89
C GLU A 15 -10.45 -11.51 -2.56
N MET A 16 -9.27 -10.95 -2.26
CA MET A 16 -7.99 -11.50 -2.72
C MET A 16 -7.73 -12.89 -2.13
N GLU A 17 -7.94 -13.05 -0.82
CA GLU A 17 -7.87 -14.35 -0.17
C GLU A 17 -8.79 -15.34 -0.89
N ARG A 18 -10.06 -14.95 -1.11
CA ARG A 18 -11.09 -15.84 -1.67
C ARG A 18 -10.69 -16.43 -3.04
N VAL A 19 -10.05 -15.63 -3.89
CA VAL A 19 -9.67 -16.07 -5.26
C VAL A 19 -8.34 -16.83 -5.30
N LEU A 20 -7.50 -16.72 -4.27
CA LEU A 20 -6.28 -17.51 -4.18
C LEU A 20 -6.64 -18.97 -3.82
N LYS A 21 -5.92 -19.90 -4.44
CA LYS A 21 -5.90 -21.31 -4.00
C LYS A 21 -5.13 -21.44 -2.67
N PRO A 22 -5.31 -22.52 -1.88
CA PRO A 22 -4.45 -22.82 -0.74
C PRO A 22 -2.97 -22.82 -1.13
N GLY A 23 -2.12 -22.18 -0.32
CA GLY A 23 -0.71 -21.92 -0.64
C GLY A 23 -0.46 -20.88 -1.73
N GLY A 24 -1.52 -20.22 -2.23
CA GLY A 24 -1.44 -19.09 -3.14
C GLY A 24 -0.82 -17.86 -2.46
N LYS A 25 -0.17 -17.01 -3.25
CA LYS A 25 0.61 -15.87 -2.76
C LYS A 25 0.01 -14.56 -3.24
N LEU A 26 -0.20 -13.63 -2.31
CA LEU A 26 -0.43 -12.20 -2.58
C LEU A 26 0.92 -11.48 -2.47
N ILE A 27 1.26 -10.67 -3.47
CA ILE A 27 2.42 -9.78 -3.43
C ILE A 27 1.92 -8.37 -3.67
N ASN A 28 2.26 -7.44 -2.78
CA ASN A 28 1.93 -6.03 -2.89
C ASN A 28 3.20 -5.20 -2.78
N LEU A 29 3.48 -4.35 -3.76
CA LEU A 29 4.53 -3.33 -3.66
C LEU A 29 3.85 -1.97 -3.57
N ASP A 30 3.98 -1.31 -2.43
CA ASP A 30 3.26 -0.08 -2.12
C ASP A 30 4.05 0.79 -1.12
N ALA A 31 3.54 1.97 -0.75
CA ALA A 31 4.16 2.86 0.23
C ALA A 31 3.16 3.44 1.23
N ASP A 32 3.68 4.05 2.29
CA ASP A 32 2.90 4.85 3.22
C ASP A 32 2.64 6.25 2.66
N PHE A 33 1.54 6.40 1.91
CA PHE A 33 1.11 7.70 1.39
C PHE A 33 0.21 8.48 2.35
N GLY A 34 -0.17 7.90 3.50
CA GLY A 34 -1.13 8.52 4.43
C GLY A 34 -0.65 9.89 4.92
N LYS A 35 0.65 10.01 5.18
CA LYS A 35 1.29 11.26 5.62
C LYS A 35 1.86 12.12 4.50
N THR A 36 1.87 11.62 3.26
CA THR A 36 2.43 12.34 2.12
C THR A 36 1.50 13.46 1.67
N VAL A 37 2.02 14.70 1.61
CA VAL A 37 1.31 15.82 1.00
C VAL A 37 1.77 15.94 -0.44
N PHE A 38 0.86 15.72 -1.39
CA PHE A 38 1.18 15.87 -2.81
C PHE A 38 1.27 17.34 -3.17
N SER A 39 2.23 17.70 -4.03
CA SER A 39 2.46 19.06 -4.52
C SER A 39 2.50 19.08 -6.06
N THR A 40 2.35 20.28 -6.63
CA THR A 40 2.40 20.50 -8.08
C THR A 40 3.81 20.35 -8.66
N GLU A 41 4.87 20.29 -7.85
CA GLU A 41 6.27 20.24 -8.31
C GLU A 41 6.60 18.99 -9.14
N ARG A 42 5.73 17.98 -9.13
CA ARG A 42 5.88 16.74 -9.90
C ARG A 42 4.75 16.53 -10.92
N HIS A 43 3.85 17.51 -11.05
CA HIS A 43 2.64 17.45 -11.86
C HIS A 43 2.45 18.77 -12.61
N ASP A 44 3.30 18.99 -13.61
CA ASP A 44 3.38 20.21 -14.43
C ASP A 44 2.05 20.56 -15.15
N GLU A 45 1.08 19.62 -15.20
CA GLU A 45 -0.20 19.75 -15.90
C GLU A 45 -1.44 19.54 -14.99
N CYS A 46 -1.33 19.73 -13.67
CA CYS A 46 -2.52 19.66 -12.80
C CYS A 46 -3.31 20.98 -12.84
N SER A 47 -4.60 20.92 -13.14
CA SER A 47 -5.48 22.09 -13.08
C SER A 47 -5.49 22.70 -11.67
N SER A 48 -5.67 24.01 -11.57
CA SER A 48 -5.68 24.72 -10.28
C SER A 48 -6.70 24.09 -9.33
N GLY A 49 -6.25 23.66 -8.14
CA GLY A 49 -7.08 23.05 -7.09
C GLY A 49 -7.25 21.52 -7.19
N ALA A 50 -6.77 20.87 -8.25
CA ALA A 50 -6.85 19.41 -8.36
C ALA A 50 -5.96 18.68 -7.33
N ILE A 51 -4.78 19.24 -7.00
CA ILE A 51 -3.89 18.68 -5.98
C ILE A 51 -4.52 18.76 -4.58
N ASP A 52 -5.21 19.86 -4.26
CA ASP A 52 -5.91 19.99 -2.98
C ASP A 52 -7.00 18.92 -2.86
N GLN A 53 -7.80 18.72 -3.91
CA GLN A 53 -8.82 17.67 -3.96
C GLN A 53 -8.22 16.27 -3.83
N ILE A 54 -7.06 16.00 -4.45
CA ILE A 54 -6.36 14.72 -4.32
C ILE A 54 -5.93 14.50 -2.86
N ASN A 55 -5.35 15.51 -2.23
CA ASN A 55 -4.94 15.45 -0.82
C ASN A 55 -6.15 15.23 0.09
N ASP A 56 -7.29 15.89 -0.17
CA ASP A 56 -8.53 15.72 0.58
C ASP A 56 -9.11 14.30 0.45
N ILE A 57 -9.25 13.80 -0.78
CA ILE A 57 -9.75 12.45 -1.05
C ILE A 57 -8.87 11.41 -0.38
N LYS A 58 -7.54 11.52 -0.55
CA LYS A 58 -6.57 10.62 0.06
C LYS A 58 -6.68 10.62 1.58
N SER A 59 -6.74 11.80 2.20
CA SER A 59 -6.78 11.95 3.65
C SER A 59 -8.10 11.47 4.26
N ALA A 60 -9.17 11.39 3.48
CA ALA A 60 -10.46 10.85 3.89
C ALA A 60 -10.51 9.30 3.90
N LEU A 61 -9.52 8.62 3.30
CA LEU A 61 -9.45 7.15 3.34
C LEU A 61 -8.93 6.68 4.70
N ASP A 62 -9.62 5.70 5.30
CA ASP A 62 -9.27 5.14 6.62
C ASP A 62 -7.80 4.67 6.67
N ILE A 63 -7.33 4.03 5.60
CA ILE A 63 -5.97 3.53 5.50
C ILE A 63 -4.89 4.62 5.64
N SER A 64 -5.22 5.87 5.32
CA SER A 64 -4.30 7.01 5.45
C SER A 64 -4.08 7.43 6.91
N ALA A 65 -4.94 7.01 7.84
CA ALA A 65 -4.82 7.29 9.26
C ALA A 65 -3.87 6.31 9.99
N HIS A 66 -3.39 5.27 9.30
CA HIS A 66 -2.60 4.20 9.90
C HIS A 66 -1.22 4.07 9.24
N PRO A 67 -0.16 3.70 10.00
CA PRO A 67 1.16 3.47 9.43
C PRO A 67 1.17 2.23 8.53
N ARG A 68 1.81 2.35 7.37
CA ARG A 68 1.98 1.27 6.40
C ARG A 68 3.45 0.84 6.34
N PRO A 69 3.76 -0.47 6.26
CA PRO A 69 2.86 -1.61 6.03
C PRO A 69 2.21 -2.21 7.28
N ALA A 70 2.43 -1.67 8.48
CA ALA A 70 1.96 -2.29 9.73
C ALA A 70 0.44 -2.57 9.74
N LYS A 71 -0.38 -1.64 9.23
CA LYS A 71 -1.82 -1.86 9.11
C LYS A 71 -2.20 -2.96 8.12
N ASP A 72 -1.43 -3.16 7.05
CA ASP A 72 -1.70 -4.25 6.11
C ASP A 72 -1.53 -5.61 6.77
N VAL A 73 -0.45 -5.76 7.54
CA VAL A 73 -0.14 -7.00 8.25
C VAL A 73 -1.31 -7.35 9.16
N GLU A 74 -1.77 -6.40 9.97
CA GLU A 74 -2.94 -6.58 10.86
C GLU A 74 -4.19 -7.04 10.08
N LEU A 75 -4.51 -6.39 8.96
CA LEU A 75 -5.70 -6.72 8.16
C LEU A 75 -5.58 -8.09 7.47
N LEU A 76 -4.40 -8.42 6.96
CA LEU A 76 -4.17 -9.71 6.27
C LEU A 76 -4.22 -10.88 7.26
N GLU A 77 -3.68 -10.71 8.47
CA GLU A 77 -3.83 -11.67 9.57
C GLU A 77 -5.31 -11.88 9.92
N ALA A 78 -6.06 -10.79 10.06
CA ALA A 78 -7.49 -10.82 10.36
C ALA A 78 -8.33 -11.49 9.26
N VAL A 79 -7.96 -11.29 7.99
CA VAL A 79 -8.60 -11.94 6.83
C VAL A 79 -8.29 -13.44 6.76
N GLY A 80 -7.19 -13.90 7.35
CA GLY A 80 -6.86 -15.32 7.48
C GLY A 80 -5.64 -15.79 6.69
N PHE A 81 -4.82 -14.88 6.15
CA PHE A 81 -3.52 -15.25 5.62
C PHE A 81 -2.64 -15.91 6.70
N GLY A 82 -1.74 -16.78 6.26
CA GLY A 82 -0.86 -17.58 7.12
C GLY A 82 0.46 -16.89 7.37
N SER A 83 1.38 -16.98 6.40
CA SER A 83 2.69 -16.33 6.46
C SER A 83 2.58 -14.95 5.83
N ILE A 84 3.07 -13.91 6.52
CA ILE A 84 3.15 -12.55 6.00
C ILE A 84 4.57 -12.05 6.22
N GLU A 85 5.22 -11.63 5.14
CA GLU A 85 6.59 -11.10 5.15
C GLU A 85 6.60 -9.70 4.55
N VAL A 86 7.41 -8.82 5.15
CA VAL A 86 7.59 -7.44 4.71
C VAL A 86 9.06 -7.20 4.43
N ASP A 87 9.32 -6.59 3.29
CA ASP A 87 10.66 -6.20 2.85
C ASP A 87 10.67 -4.70 2.55
N MET A 88 11.27 -3.94 3.46
CA MET A 88 11.36 -2.49 3.37
C MET A 88 12.39 -2.03 2.32
N ASP A 89 13.30 -2.92 1.90
CA ASP A 89 14.41 -2.61 1.01
C ASP A 89 14.17 -3.15 -0.42
N ALA A 90 12.96 -3.66 -0.70
CA ALA A 90 12.63 -4.28 -1.97
C ALA A 90 12.81 -3.31 -3.14
N GLN A 91 12.38 -2.05 -2.97
CA GLN A 91 12.57 -1.03 -4.00
C GLN A 91 14.05 -0.77 -4.30
N ASN A 92 14.91 -0.82 -3.28
CA ASN A 92 16.32 -0.45 -3.40
C ASN A 92 17.03 -1.47 -4.28
N ARG A 93 16.70 -2.75 -4.10
CA ARG A 93 17.23 -3.83 -4.93
C ARG A 93 16.62 -3.85 -6.33
N ILE A 94 15.32 -3.58 -6.47
CA ILE A 94 14.63 -3.61 -7.77
C ILE A 94 15.03 -2.43 -8.67
N LEU A 95 15.18 -1.24 -8.08
CA LEU A 95 15.46 0.01 -8.80
C LEU A 95 16.93 0.43 -8.73
N GLU A 96 17.79 -0.39 -8.13
CA GLU A 96 19.22 -0.12 -7.93
C GLU A 96 19.48 1.21 -7.17
N LEU A 97 18.67 1.49 -6.14
CA LEU A 97 18.80 2.68 -5.28
C LEU A 97 19.66 2.38 -4.04
N PRO A 98 20.33 3.39 -3.44
CA PRO A 98 20.98 3.24 -2.14
C PRO A 98 20.02 2.74 -1.08
N PHE A 99 20.45 1.85 -0.17
CA PHE A 99 19.59 1.25 0.87
C PHE A 99 19.06 2.26 1.90
N GLU A 100 19.66 3.45 1.96
CA GLU A 100 19.17 4.56 2.77
C GLU A 100 17.95 5.26 2.16
N THR A 101 17.62 4.93 0.90
CA THR A 101 16.43 5.47 0.22
C THR A 101 15.17 4.82 0.79
N GLU A 102 14.39 5.59 1.56
CA GLU A 102 13.05 5.19 2.00
C GLU A 102 12.01 5.35 0.88
N GLY A 103 10.92 4.58 0.92
CA GLY A 103 9.90 4.61 -0.12
C GLY A 103 8.98 3.38 -0.11
N LEU A 104 8.96 2.63 -1.21
CA LEU A 104 8.09 1.47 -1.39
C LEU A 104 8.60 0.26 -0.58
N PHE A 105 7.69 -0.40 0.13
CA PHE A 105 7.88 -1.72 0.69
C PHE A 105 7.31 -2.79 -0.25
N MET A 106 7.78 -4.02 -0.10
CA MET A 106 7.10 -5.21 -0.62
C MET A 106 6.48 -5.97 0.56
N LEU A 107 5.23 -6.38 0.39
CA LEU A 107 4.51 -7.27 1.30
C LEU A 107 4.17 -8.55 0.54
N GLU A 108 4.47 -9.68 1.16
CA GLU A 108 4.10 -11.00 0.67
C GLU A 108 3.21 -11.71 1.70
N ALA A 109 2.08 -12.26 1.27
CA ALA A 109 1.17 -13.02 2.14
C ALA A 109 0.75 -14.36 1.50
N ILE A 110 0.79 -15.45 2.27
CA ILE A 110 0.45 -16.80 1.81
C ILE A 110 -0.91 -17.22 2.36
N LYS A 111 -1.82 -17.64 1.47
CA LYS A 111 -3.10 -18.22 1.85
C LYS A 111 -2.90 -19.60 2.49
N LYS A 112 -3.59 -19.84 3.60
CA LYS A 112 -3.60 -21.14 4.31
C LYS A 112 -4.19 -22.25 3.45
#